data_AF-A0A6S6U354-F1
#
_entry.id   AF-A0A6S6U354-F1
#
_cell.length_a   1.000
_cell.length_b   1.000
_cell.length_c   1.000
_cell.angle_alpha   90.00
_cell.angle_beta   90.00
_cell.angle_gamma   90.00
#
_symmetry.space_group_name_H-M   'P 1'
#
loop_
_entity.id
_entity.type
_entity.pdbx_description
1 polymer ?
#
loop_
_entity_poly.entity_id
_entity_poly.type
_entity_poly.pdbx_seq_one_letter_code
_entity_poly.pdbx_strand_id
1 'polypeptide(L)'
;MPKHTELTHQAFAAYSSRSFESALSLLCRALNYWQPTDKPLSDGSYNALYDAVEMVENLSIHLPVWERNTYSNKIIQGLKDTLDHLETIDWAEFNEQVEAFKHLLEGVQIGFDFFSNNGLSLVDPNPILSFALTQKGEIELLKWTESLQVETLIDAFKACFKLEMTSLEQCQKEIQKALDISDVKRAEALLELMMEAYPANKKQAFLQLGDLHFQAKAYQKAAEAYMKTVVLGTPKESVRKNIQVACNALAADTENSKEAARWREVLINFF
;
A
#
# COMPACT_ATOMS: atom_id res chain seq x y z
N MET A 1 -8.24 35.60 3.73
CA MET A 1 -8.43 34.31 4.42
C MET A 1 -7.49 33.31 3.77
N PRO A 2 -6.70 32.54 4.55
CA PRO A 2 -5.83 31.50 4.01
C PRO A 2 -6.61 30.45 3.22
N LYS A 3 -5.97 29.82 2.22
CA LYS A 3 -6.65 28.89 1.30
C LYS A 3 -7.10 27.61 2.00
N HIS A 4 -6.32 27.09 2.95
CA HIS A 4 -6.71 25.93 3.75
C HIS A 4 -7.95 26.20 4.59
N THR A 5 -8.09 27.38 5.20
CA THR A 5 -9.30 27.79 5.93
C THR A 5 -10.52 27.85 5.01
N GLU A 6 -10.38 28.43 3.80
CA GLU A 6 -11.48 28.49 2.82
C GLU A 6 -12.00 27.12 2.42
N LEU A 7 -11.07 26.22 2.08
CA LEU A 7 -11.40 24.87 1.62
C LEU A 7 -11.98 24.02 2.75
N THR A 8 -11.54 24.23 3.99
CA THR A 8 -12.10 23.52 5.14
C THR A 8 -13.54 23.94 5.42
N HIS A 9 -13.87 25.24 5.32
CA HIS A 9 -15.26 25.68 5.42
C HIS A 9 -16.15 25.10 4.31
N GLN A 10 -15.63 25.02 3.07
CA GLN A 10 -16.34 24.35 1.97
C GLN A 10 -16.53 22.86 2.26
N ALA A 11 -15.52 22.20 2.82
CA ALA A 11 -15.61 20.80 3.23
C ALA A 11 -16.69 20.60 4.28
N PHE A 12 -16.77 21.48 5.28
CA PHE A 12 -17.80 21.43 6.32
C PHE A 12 -19.22 21.59 5.74
N ALA A 13 -19.40 22.49 4.77
CA ALA A 13 -20.68 22.63 4.07
C ALA A 13 -21.05 21.36 3.28
N ALA A 14 -20.09 20.73 2.60
CA ALA A 14 -20.29 19.46 1.90
C ALA A 14 -20.58 18.30 2.87
N TYR A 15 -19.89 18.24 4.01
CA TYR A 15 -20.12 17.27 5.07
C TYR A 15 -21.55 17.40 5.62
N SER A 16 -21.98 18.62 5.91
CA SER A 16 -23.32 18.93 6.42
C SER A 16 -24.44 18.54 5.45
N SER A 17 -24.18 18.62 4.14
CA SER A 17 -25.11 18.17 3.09
C SER A 17 -25.01 16.67 2.78
N ARG A 18 -24.23 15.91 3.56
CA ARG A 18 -23.94 14.47 3.38
C ARG A 18 -23.24 14.14 2.07
N SER A 19 -22.56 15.11 1.46
CA SER A 19 -21.68 14.89 0.31
C SER A 19 -20.28 14.52 0.79
N PHE A 20 -20.15 13.30 1.36
CA PHE A 20 -18.94 12.87 2.06
C PHE A 20 -17.70 12.79 1.17
N GLU A 21 -17.85 12.35 -0.08
CA GLU A 21 -16.75 12.34 -1.08
C GLU A 21 -16.23 13.76 -1.35
N SER A 22 -17.15 14.70 -1.56
CA SER A 22 -16.79 16.10 -1.80
C SER A 22 -16.15 16.72 -0.56
N ALA A 23 -16.66 16.40 0.63
CA ALA A 23 -16.10 16.86 1.90
C ALA A 23 -14.65 16.39 2.06
N LEU A 24 -14.40 15.09 1.87
CA LEU A 24 -13.05 14.52 1.99
C LEU A 24 -12.09 15.09 0.94
N SER A 25 -12.52 15.20 -0.32
CA SER A 25 -11.71 15.78 -1.39
C SER A 25 -11.32 17.24 -1.09
N LEU A 26 -12.24 18.02 -0.54
CA LEU A 26 -11.97 19.40 -0.12
C LEU A 26 -11.01 19.46 1.08
N LEU A 27 -11.10 18.52 2.03
CA LEU A 27 -10.15 18.42 3.15
C LEU A 27 -8.74 18.06 2.67
N CYS A 28 -8.60 17.05 1.81
CA CYS A 28 -7.30 16.70 1.21
C CYS A 28 -6.68 17.91 0.49
N ARG A 29 -7.49 18.66 -0.26
CA ARG A 29 -7.05 19.89 -0.91
C ARG A 29 -6.68 20.98 0.10
N ALA A 30 -7.44 21.13 1.18
CA ALA A 30 -7.15 22.10 2.24
C ALA A 30 -5.78 21.84 2.87
N LEU A 31 -5.49 20.59 3.24
CA LEU A 31 -4.21 20.20 3.85
C LEU A 31 -3.03 20.32 2.89
N ASN A 32 -3.24 20.22 1.57
CA ASN A 32 -2.19 20.52 0.59
C ASN A 32 -1.73 21.99 0.59
N TYR A 33 -2.56 22.91 1.09
CA TYR A 33 -2.16 24.30 1.33
C TYR A 33 -1.60 24.55 2.73
N TRP A 34 -1.59 23.53 3.59
CA TRP A 34 -0.92 23.63 4.89
C TRP A 34 0.59 23.77 4.68
N GLN A 35 1.23 24.60 5.50
CA GLN A 35 2.68 24.76 5.51
C GLN A 35 3.16 24.52 6.94
N PRO A 36 4.26 23.76 7.14
CA PRO A 36 4.84 23.58 8.46
C PRO A 36 5.13 24.92 9.12
N THR A 37 4.90 25.01 10.42
CA THR A 37 5.11 26.25 11.19
C THR A 37 5.86 26.02 12.48
N ASP A 38 6.67 27.00 12.86
CA ASP A 38 7.39 27.11 14.13
C ASP A 38 6.76 28.15 15.07
N LYS A 39 5.55 28.61 14.75
CA LYS A 39 4.88 29.72 15.42
C LYS A 39 3.43 29.37 15.76
N PRO A 40 2.85 30.02 16.79
CA PRO A 40 1.44 29.92 17.10
C PRO A 40 0.55 30.10 15.87
N LEU A 41 -0.41 29.19 15.72
CA LEU A 41 -1.42 29.27 14.67
C LEU A 41 -2.29 30.51 14.88
N SER A 42 -2.69 31.16 13.79
CA SER A 42 -3.83 32.08 13.86
C SER A 42 -5.11 31.30 14.17
N ASP A 43 -6.06 31.91 14.87
CA ASP A 43 -7.37 31.32 15.19
C ASP A 43 -8.04 30.65 13.98
N GLY A 44 -7.98 31.29 12.80
CA GLY A 44 -8.57 30.72 11.58
C GLY A 44 -7.86 29.49 11.02
N SER A 45 -6.56 29.32 11.30
CA SER A 45 -5.79 28.12 10.92
C SER A 45 -6.00 27.01 11.93
N TYR A 46 -6.03 27.37 13.22
CA TYR A 46 -6.36 26.46 14.30
C TYR A 46 -7.76 25.85 14.12
N ASN A 47 -8.79 26.70 13.98
CA ASN A 47 -10.17 26.25 13.81
C ASN A 47 -10.31 25.37 12.55
N ALA A 48 -9.67 25.75 11.44
CA ALA A 48 -9.71 24.92 10.24
C ALA A 48 -9.09 23.53 10.47
N LEU A 49 -7.93 23.43 11.12
CA LEU A 49 -7.33 22.12 11.37
C LEU A 49 -8.16 21.29 12.37
N TYR A 50 -8.71 21.94 13.40
CA TYR A 50 -9.59 21.31 14.38
C TYR A 50 -10.88 20.78 13.73
N ASP A 51 -11.56 21.61 12.91
CA ASP A 51 -12.74 21.22 12.14
C ASP A 51 -12.44 20.04 11.20
N ALA A 52 -11.27 20.05 10.56
CA ALA A 52 -10.82 18.94 9.71
C ALA A 52 -10.70 17.63 10.51
N VAL A 53 -10.08 17.67 11.68
CA VAL A 53 -9.94 16.50 12.56
C VAL A 53 -11.30 16.00 13.03
N GLU A 54 -12.20 16.88 13.48
CA GLU A 54 -13.54 16.49 13.93
C GLU A 54 -14.39 15.91 12.79
N MET A 55 -14.34 16.49 11.59
CA MET A 55 -15.03 15.94 10.43
C MET A 55 -14.55 14.52 10.11
N VAL A 56 -13.24 14.30 10.13
CA VAL A 56 -12.64 13.00 9.83
C VAL A 56 -12.96 11.97 10.90
N GLU A 57 -12.91 12.36 12.17
CA GLU A 57 -13.34 11.51 13.28
C GLU A 57 -14.79 11.07 13.10
N ASN A 58 -15.70 12.01 12.79
CA ASN A 58 -17.11 11.70 12.58
C ASN A 58 -17.35 10.84 11.33
N LEU A 59 -16.66 11.13 10.22
CA LEU A 59 -16.73 10.31 9.00
C LEU A 59 -16.32 8.86 9.30
N SER A 60 -15.25 8.69 10.08
CA SER A 60 -14.74 7.37 10.48
C SER A 60 -15.69 6.57 11.39
N ILE A 61 -16.62 7.25 12.06
CA ILE A 61 -17.65 6.60 12.90
C ILE A 61 -18.89 6.26 12.07
N HIS A 62 -19.23 7.09 11.09
CA HIS A 62 -20.51 7.02 10.39
C HIS A 62 -20.47 6.34 9.03
N LEU A 63 -19.28 6.05 8.49
CA LEU A 63 -19.12 5.38 7.20
C LEU A 63 -18.67 3.93 7.42
N PRO A 64 -19.56 2.94 7.29
CA PRO A 64 -19.25 1.52 7.54
C PRO A 64 -18.17 0.96 6.61
N VAL A 65 -17.99 1.58 5.44
CA VAL A 65 -16.96 1.18 4.47
C VAL A 65 -15.54 1.52 4.93
N TRP A 66 -15.37 2.46 5.86
CA TRP A 66 -14.06 2.80 6.42
C TRP A 66 -13.93 2.20 7.82
N GLU A 67 -13.15 1.13 7.90
CA GLU A 67 -12.87 0.41 9.13
C GLU A 67 -11.79 1.14 9.95
N ARG A 68 -12.20 1.76 11.06
CA ARG A 68 -11.27 2.33 12.03
C ARG A 68 -10.43 1.25 12.67
N ASN A 69 -9.14 1.49 12.76
CA ASN A 69 -8.22 0.59 13.46
C ASN A 69 -7.27 1.40 14.37
N THR A 70 -6.38 0.70 15.04
CA THR A 70 -5.42 1.31 15.96
C THR A 70 -4.59 2.42 15.31
N TYR A 71 -4.26 2.29 14.03
CA TYR A 71 -3.46 3.27 13.31
C TYR A 71 -4.23 4.57 13.04
N SER A 72 -5.40 4.48 12.40
CA SER A 72 -6.21 5.69 12.13
C SER A 72 -6.66 6.37 13.43
N ASN A 73 -6.98 5.59 14.47
CA ASN A 73 -7.29 6.12 15.79
C ASN A 73 -6.14 6.91 16.38
N LYS A 74 -4.92 6.36 16.31
CA LYS A 74 -3.74 7.01 16.88
C LYS A 74 -3.46 8.35 16.20
N ILE A 75 -3.57 8.41 14.87
CA ILE A 75 -3.31 9.66 14.12
C ILE A 75 -4.37 10.71 14.44
N ILE A 76 -5.66 10.36 14.38
CA ILE A 76 -6.77 11.29 14.64
C ILE A 76 -6.68 11.82 16.07
N GLN A 77 -6.56 10.94 17.06
CA GLN A 77 -6.50 11.38 18.46
C GLN A 77 -5.20 12.09 18.80
N GLY A 78 -4.06 11.66 18.25
CA GLY A 78 -2.78 12.34 18.50
C GLY A 78 -2.80 13.80 18.06
N LEU A 79 -3.34 14.09 16.87
CA LEU A 79 -3.46 15.47 16.41
C LEU A 79 -4.52 16.25 17.21
N LYS A 80 -5.65 15.61 17.56
CA LYS A 80 -6.70 16.23 18.37
C LYS A 80 -6.19 16.63 19.76
N ASP A 81 -5.53 15.71 20.46
CA ASP A 81 -4.95 15.92 21.78
C ASP A 81 -3.96 17.10 21.78
N THR A 82 -3.14 17.22 20.73
CA THR A 82 -2.20 18.33 20.55
C THR A 82 -2.93 19.66 20.31
N LEU A 83 -4.00 19.66 19.53
CA LEU A 83 -4.83 20.85 19.30
C LEU A 83 -5.56 21.30 20.58
N ASP A 84 -5.98 20.37 21.43
CA ASP A 84 -6.61 20.68 22.72
C ASP A 84 -5.64 21.31 23.74
N HIS A 85 -4.32 21.17 23.53
CA HIS A 85 -3.27 21.59 24.47
C HIS A 85 -2.16 22.44 23.82
N LEU A 86 -2.53 23.49 23.08
CA LEU A 86 -1.58 24.37 22.36
C LEU A 86 -0.54 25.08 23.24
N GLU A 87 -0.78 25.24 24.54
CA GLU A 87 0.10 26.02 25.44
C GLU A 87 1.50 25.40 25.61
N THR A 88 1.65 24.10 25.34
CA THR A 88 2.89 23.33 25.51
C THR A 88 3.32 22.60 24.23
N ILE A 89 2.95 23.13 23.06
CA ILE A 89 3.20 22.45 21.79
C ILE A 89 4.70 22.34 21.49
N ASP A 90 5.13 21.13 21.13
CA ASP A 90 6.33 20.93 20.33
C ASP A 90 5.96 21.11 18.86
N TRP A 91 6.44 22.18 18.23
CA TRP A 91 6.11 22.50 16.84
C TRP A 91 6.65 21.47 15.85
N ALA A 92 7.77 20.81 16.14
CA ALA A 92 8.29 19.76 15.26
C ALA A 92 7.36 18.54 15.28
N GLU A 93 6.99 18.08 16.49
CA GLU A 93 6.05 16.97 16.66
C GLU A 93 4.67 17.30 16.06
N PHE A 94 4.16 18.50 16.31
CA PHE A 94 2.88 18.94 15.74
C PHE A 94 2.89 18.91 14.20
N ASN A 95 3.95 19.41 13.55
CA ASN A 95 4.04 19.34 12.09
C ASN A 95 4.11 17.90 11.58
N GLU A 96 4.81 17.00 12.27
CA GLU A 96 4.82 15.56 11.94
C GLU A 96 3.43 14.93 12.07
N GLN A 97 2.67 15.31 13.09
CA GLN A 97 1.29 14.84 13.29
C GLN A 97 0.35 15.34 12.18
N VAL A 98 0.49 16.61 11.74
CA VAL A 98 -0.28 17.15 10.61
C VAL A 98 0.06 16.42 9.31
N GLU A 99 1.34 16.13 9.05
CA GLU A 99 1.74 15.35 7.88
C GLU A 99 1.20 13.92 7.94
N ALA A 100 1.27 13.26 9.10
CA ALA A 100 0.67 11.93 9.28
C ALA A 100 -0.85 11.94 9.04
N PHE A 101 -1.54 12.98 9.51
CA PHE A 101 -2.97 13.18 9.27
C PHE A 101 -3.29 13.43 7.80
N LYS A 102 -2.45 14.18 7.08
CA LYS A 102 -2.56 14.35 5.64
C LYS A 102 -2.45 13.02 4.89
N HIS A 103 -1.45 12.21 5.22
CA HIS A 103 -1.25 10.89 4.60
C HIS A 103 -2.43 9.95 4.89
N LEU A 104 -2.99 10.02 6.11
CA LEU A 104 -4.22 9.30 6.45
C LEU A 104 -5.35 9.69 5.48
N LEU A 105 -5.60 10.98 5.27
CA LEU A 105 -6.70 11.43 4.41
C LEU A 105 -6.51 11.08 2.93
N GLU A 106 -5.27 11.13 2.44
CA GLU A 106 -4.96 10.67 1.08
C GLU A 106 -5.32 9.18 0.92
N GLY A 107 -4.97 8.33 1.90
CA GLY A 107 -5.36 6.93 1.90
C GLY A 107 -6.89 6.73 1.95
N VAL A 108 -7.60 7.50 2.77
CA VAL A 108 -9.08 7.42 2.81
C VAL A 108 -9.69 7.86 1.47
N GLN A 109 -9.15 8.90 0.84
CA GLN A 109 -9.62 9.40 -0.45
C GLN A 109 -9.50 8.35 -1.54
N ILE A 110 -8.35 7.67 -1.63
CA ILE A 110 -8.14 6.57 -2.59
C ILE A 110 -9.15 5.44 -2.34
N GLY A 111 -9.41 5.11 -1.06
CA GLY A 111 -10.43 4.13 -0.68
C GLY A 111 -11.83 4.54 -1.16
N PHE A 112 -12.22 5.81 -0.96
CA PHE A 112 -13.52 6.32 -1.41
C PHE A 112 -13.61 6.32 -2.93
N ASP A 113 -12.59 6.84 -3.62
CA ASP A 113 -12.55 6.88 -5.09
C ASP A 113 -12.68 5.48 -5.68
N PHE A 114 -12.04 4.46 -5.08
CA PHE A 114 -12.20 3.07 -5.50
C PHE A 114 -13.66 2.62 -5.39
N PHE A 115 -14.34 2.89 -4.28
CA PHE A 115 -15.73 2.51 -4.09
C PHE A 115 -16.64 3.21 -5.09
N SER A 116 -16.52 4.53 -5.22
CA SER A 116 -17.34 5.34 -6.14
C SER A 116 -17.14 4.93 -7.60
N ASN A 117 -15.90 4.68 -8.03
CA ASN A 117 -15.59 4.24 -9.40
C ASN A 117 -16.12 2.83 -9.72
N ASN A 118 -16.34 2.00 -8.70
CA ASN A 118 -16.90 0.66 -8.86
C ASN A 118 -18.40 0.60 -8.52
N GLY A 119 -19.06 1.75 -8.36
CA GLY A 119 -20.50 1.83 -8.06
C GLY A 119 -20.87 1.27 -6.69
N LEU A 120 -19.93 1.22 -5.75
CA LEU A 120 -20.15 0.79 -4.37
C LEU A 120 -20.55 2.00 -3.52
N SER A 121 -21.59 1.84 -2.70
CA SER A 121 -22.06 2.90 -1.82
C SER A 121 -21.19 3.03 -0.57
N LEU A 122 -20.73 4.24 -0.27
CA LEU A 122 -19.98 4.53 0.97
C LEU A 122 -20.85 4.48 2.24
N VAL A 123 -22.16 4.63 2.09
CA VAL A 123 -23.13 4.69 3.20
C VAL A 123 -23.96 3.42 3.32
N ASP A 124 -23.59 2.35 2.62
CA ASP A 124 -24.27 1.07 2.74
C ASP A 124 -24.10 0.54 4.18
N PRO A 125 -25.18 0.29 4.94
CA PRO A 125 -25.08 -0.28 6.28
C PRO A 125 -24.55 -1.72 6.29
N ASN A 126 -24.57 -2.43 5.17
CA ASN A 126 -24.07 -3.80 5.04
C ASN A 126 -23.18 -3.92 3.79
N PRO A 127 -22.01 -3.26 3.77
CA PRO A 127 -21.21 -3.19 2.57
C PRO A 127 -20.60 -4.57 2.27
N ILE A 128 -20.50 -4.94 1.00
CA ILE A 128 -19.88 -6.22 0.59
C ILE A 128 -18.36 -6.23 0.79
N LEU A 129 -17.78 -5.02 0.83
CA LEU A 129 -16.37 -4.71 1.01
C LEU A 129 -16.25 -3.49 1.92
N SER A 130 -15.20 -3.44 2.71
CA SER A 130 -14.78 -2.24 3.43
C SER A 130 -13.27 -2.10 3.26
N PHE A 131 -12.68 -1.03 3.79
CA PHE A 131 -11.25 -0.85 3.77
C PHE A 131 -10.71 -0.28 5.08
N ALA A 132 -9.48 -0.66 5.41
CA ALA A 132 -8.72 -0.14 6.54
C ALA A 132 -7.38 0.41 6.06
N LEU A 133 -6.76 1.28 6.86
CA LEU A 133 -5.42 1.82 6.58
C LEU A 133 -4.38 1.15 7.48
N THR A 134 -3.34 0.56 6.90
CA THR A 134 -2.24 -0.05 7.66
C THR A 134 -1.35 1.01 8.29
N GLN A 135 -0.47 0.60 9.22
CA GLN A 135 0.53 1.52 9.83
C GLN A 135 1.47 2.19 8.81
N LYS A 136 1.53 1.67 7.59
CA LYS A 136 2.34 2.22 6.50
C LYS A 136 1.55 3.18 5.60
N GLY A 137 0.29 3.47 5.93
CA GLY A 137 -0.62 4.27 5.11
C GLY A 137 -1.19 3.54 3.89
N GLU A 138 -1.06 2.22 3.84
CA GLU A 138 -1.57 1.41 2.73
C GLU A 138 -3.03 1.03 2.97
N ILE A 139 -3.79 0.85 1.90
CA ILE A 139 -5.18 0.42 1.98
C ILE A 139 -5.25 -1.11 1.93
N GLU A 140 -5.91 -1.66 2.94
CA GLU A 140 -6.29 -3.06 3.01
C GLU A 140 -7.80 -3.18 2.75
N LEU A 141 -8.19 -3.95 1.74
CA LEU A 141 -9.60 -4.29 1.54
C LEU A 141 -10.02 -5.45 2.44
N LEU A 142 -11.17 -5.28 3.10
CA LEU A 142 -11.76 -6.22 4.03
C LEU A 142 -13.07 -6.74 3.45
N LYS A 143 -13.17 -8.07 3.34
CA LYS A 143 -14.34 -8.74 2.77
C LYS A 143 -15.38 -9.06 3.84
N TRP A 144 -16.63 -8.73 3.53
CA TRP A 144 -17.79 -9.07 4.37
C TRP A 144 -18.57 -10.26 3.82
N THR A 145 -18.45 -10.51 2.52
CA THR A 145 -19.15 -11.60 1.83
C THR A 145 -18.21 -12.35 0.90
N GLU A 146 -18.35 -13.68 0.85
CA GLU A 146 -17.63 -14.52 -0.10
C GLU A 146 -18.44 -14.58 -1.40
N SER A 147 -17.99 -13.86 -2.43
CA SER A 147 -18.61 -13.90 -3.76
C SER A 147 -17.59 -13.62 -4.87
N LEU A 148 -17.87 -14.14 -6.07
CA LEU A 148 -17.02 -13.91 -7.24
C LEU A 148 -16.89 -12.42 -7.59
N GLN A 149 -17.95 -11.64 -7.34
CA GLN A 149 -17.95 -10.19 -7.53
C GLN A 149 -16.95 -9.51 -6.58
N VAL A 150 -16.93 -9.91 -5.30
CA VAL A 150 -16.00 -9.38 -4.30
C VAL A 150 -14.56 -9.71 -4.64
N GLU A 151 -14.27 -10.95 -5.05
CA GLU A 151 -12.93 -11.35 -5.50
C GLU A 151 -12.47 -10.54 -6.72
N THR A 152 -13.36 -10.31 -7.68
CA THR A 152 -13.06 -9.49 -8.87
C THR A 152 -12.74 -8.04 -8.49
N LEU A 153 -13.46 -7.47 -7.52
CA LEU A 153 -13.22 -6.11 -7.03
C LEU A 153 -11.88 -6.02 -6.28
N ILE A 154 -11.52 -7.03 -5.48
CA ILE A 154 -10.22 -7.09 -4.81
C ILE A 154 -9.08 -7.13 -5.85
N ASP A 155 -9.24 -7.90 -6.92
CA ASP A 155 -8.26 -7.95 -7.99
C ASP A 155 -8.17 -6.63 -8.77
N ALA A 156 -9.30 -5.98 -9.02
CA ALA A 156 -9.35 -4.64 -9.62
C ALA A 156 -8.64 -3.60 -8.72
N PHE A 157 -8.84 -3.65 -7.40
CA PHE A 157 -8.17 -2.77 -6.44
C PHE A 157 -6.65 -2.94 -6.49
N LYS A 158 -6.17 -4.21 -6.46
CA LYS A 158 -4.75 -4.52 -6.60
C LYS A 158 -4.20 -4.00 -7.93
N ALA A 159 -4.98 -4.08 -9.01
CA ALA A 159 -4.60 -3.53 -10.31
C ALA A 159 -4.55 -1.99 -10.33
N CYS A 160 -5.42 -1.29 -9.61
CA CYS A 160 -5.35 0.17 -9.45
C CYS A 160 -4.14 0.60 -8.61
N PHE A 161 -3.85 -0.09 -7.51
CA PHE A 161 -2.66 0.16 -6.70
C PHE A 161 -1.36 -0.08 -7.51
N LYS A 162 -1.39 -1.06 -8.41
CA LYS A 162 -0.35 -1.32 -9.41
C LYS A 162 -0.14 -0.14 -10.38
N LEU A 163 -1.18 0.64 -10.70
CA LEU A 163 -1.11 1.83 -11.58
C LEU A 163 -0.58 3.09 -10.87
N GLU A 164 -0.83 3.24 -9.56
CA GLU A 164 -0.31 4.37 -8.76
C GLU A 164 1.20 4.29 -8.48
N MET A 165 1.83 3.14 -8.74
CA MET A 165 3.29 3.03 -8.83
C MET A 165 3.78 3.72 -10.12
N THR A 166 3.74 5.05 -10.11
CA THR A 166 3.98 5.94 -11.25
C THR A 166 5.45 5.99 -11.69
N SER A 167 6.37 5.43 -10.91
CA SER A 167 7.80 5.36 -11.26
C SER A 167 8.46 4.06 -10.82
N LEU A 168 9.47 3.64 -11.59
CA LEU A 168 10.31 2.49 -11.28
C LEU A 168 10.95 2.60 -9.89
N GLU A 169 11.36 3.81 -9.49
CA GLU A 169 11.96 4.05 -8.17
C GLU A 169 10.99 3.75 -7.04
N GLN A 170 9.72 4.18 -7.17
CA GLN A 170 8.69 3.88 -6.18
C GLN A 170 8.40 2.38 -6.11
N CYS A 171 8.33 1.72 -7.28
CA CYS A 171 8.17 0.27 -7.36
C CYS A 171 9.29 -0.48 -6.64
N GLN A 172 10.55 -0.06 -6.84
CA GLN A 172 11.70 -0.65 -6.16
C GLN A 172 11.69 -0.41 -4.64
N LYS A 173 11.28 0.78 -4.19
CA LYS A 173 11.14 1.08 -2.75
C LYS A 173 10.12 0.16 -2.08
N GLU A 174 8.97 -0.04 -2.71
CA GLU A 174 7.93 -0.92 -2.17
C GLU A 174 8.33 -2.39 -2.17
N ILE A 175 9.03 -2.87 -3.21
CA ILE A 175 9.62 -4.22 -3.22
C ILE A 175 10.58 -4.38 -2.04
N GLN A 176 11.49 -3.42 -1.83
CA GLN A 176 12.45 -3.49 -0.74
C GLN A 176 11.75 -3.52 0.62
N LYS A 177 10.75 -2.66 0.84
CA LYS A 177 9.94 -2.66 2.08
C LYS A 177 9.30 -4.02 2.34
N ALA A 178 8.76 -4.69 1.31
CA ALA A 178 8.14 -6.01 1.45
C ALA A 178 9.18 -7.09 1.80
N LEU A 179 10.36 -7.04 1.18
CA LEU A 179 11.48 -7.94 1.49
C LEU A 179 11.98 -7.75 2.93
N ASP A 180 12.13 -6.51 3.39
CA ASP A 180 12.65 -6.18 4.73
C ASP A 180 11.77 -6.74 5.85
N ILE A 181 10.44 -6.79 5.64
CA ILE A 181 9.50 -7.38 6.60
C ILE A 181 9.18 -8.87 6.31
N SER A 182 9.88 -9.48 5.35
CA SER A 182 9.64 -10.87 4.92
C SER A 182 8.21 -11.16 4.45
N ASP A 183 7.51 -10.17 3.87
CA ASP A 183 6.19 -10.37 3.26
C ASP A 183 6.34 -10.94 1.85
N VAL A 184 6.48 -12.27 1.79
CA VAL A 184 6.77 -13.02 0.56
C VAL A 184 5.69 -12.82 -0.50
N LYS A 185 4.40 -12.84 -0.11
CA LYS A 185 3.29 -12.74 -1.07
C LYS A 185 3.25 -11.36 -1.70
N ARG A 186 3.45 -10.31 -0.90
CA ARG A 186 3.49 -8.94 -1.40
C ARG A 186 4.71 -8.70 -2.28
N ALA A 187 5.89 -9.19 -1.88
CA ALA A 187 7.10 -9.06 -2.69
C ALA A 187 6.94 -9.75 -4.05
N GLU A 188 6.37 -10.96 -4.11
CA GLU A 188 6.08 -11.68 -5.37
C GLU A 188 5.16 -10.85 -6.29
N ALA A 189 4.04 -10.33 -5.76
CA ALA A 189 3.10 -9.52 -6.54
C ALA A 189 3.70 -8.21 -7.07
N LEU A 190 4.55 -7.53 -6.27
CA LEU A 190 5.23 -6.30 -6.68
C LEU A 190 6.31 -6.57 -7.75
N LEU A 191 7.03 -7.68 -7.64
CA LEU A 191 8.01 -8.10 -8.65
C LEU A 191 7.34 -8.49 -9.97
N GLU A 192 6.19 -9.16 -9.92
CA GLU A 192 5.37 -9.44 -11.11
C GLU A 192 4.90 -8.16 -11.79
N LEU A 193 4.42 -7.19 -11.01
CA LEU A 193 4.08 -5.87 -11.54
C LEU A 193 5.29 -5.20 -12.19
N MET A 194 6.45 -5.21 -11.54
CA MET A 194 7.67 -4.60 -12.08
C MET A 194 8.01 -5.17 -13.46
N MET A 195 7.81 -6.48 -13.66
CA MET A 195 8.00 -7.13 -14.95
C MET A 195 7.01 -6.65 -16.00
N GLU A 196 5.75 -6.45 -15.62
CA GLU A 196 4.70 -5.97 -16.53
C GLU A 196 4.90 -4.49 -16.91
N ALA A 197 5.08 -3.62 -15.93
CA ALA A 197 5.15 -2.17 -16.09
C ALA A 197 6.52 -1.67 -16.58
N TYR A 198 7.61 -2.36 -16.23
CA TYR A 198 8.98 -1.97 -16.60
C TYR A 198 9.73 -3.13 -17.28
N PRO A 199 9.43 -3.42 -18.56
CA PRO A 199 10.03 -4.57 -19.26
C PRO A 199 11.56 -4.59 -19.28
N ALA A 200 12.20 -3.42 -19.29
CA ALA A 200 13.66 -3.28 -19.23
C ALA A 200 14.26 -3.85 -17.93
N ASN A 201 13.47 -3.92 -16.86
CA ASN A 201 13.88 -4.39 -15.55
C ASN A 201 13.49 -5.84 -15.27
N LYS A 202 12.84 -6.54 -16.22
CA LYS A 202 12.45 -7.95 -16.08
C LYS A 202 13.59 -8.85 -15.60
N LYS A 203 14.81 -8.62 -16.11
CA LYS A 203 16.02 -9.35 -15.69
C LYS A 203 16.25 -9.25 -14.17
N GLN A 204 16.19 -8.04 -13.63
CA GLN A 204 16.38 -7.78 -12.20
C GLN A 204 15.23 -8.37 -11.37
N ALA A 205 13.99 -8.21 -11.83
CA ALA A 205 12.82 -8.74 -11.15
C ALA A 205 12.86 -10.29 -11.05
N PHE A 206 13.25 -10.98 -12.12
CA PHE A 206 13.43 -12.45 -12.07
C PHE A 206 14.55 -12.88 -11.13
N LEU A 207 15.63 -12.10 -11.01
CA LEU A 207 16.69 -12.41 -10.06
C LEU A 207 16.17 -12.31 -8.62
N GLN A 208 15.47 -11.22 -8.30
CA GLN A 208 14.87 -11.00 -6.98
C GLN A 208 13.78 -12.03 -6.65
N LEU A 209 12.95 -12.45 -7.63
CA LEU A 209 12.00 -13.55 -7.46
C LEU A 209 12.71 -14.88 -7.16
N GLY A 210 13.84 -15.14 -7.85
CA GLY A 210 14.67 -16.31 -7.58
C GLY A 210 15.15 -16.34 -6.14
N ASP A 211 15.72 -15.22 -5.66
CA ASP A 211 16.21 -15.07 -4.28
C ASP A 211 15.07 -15.23 -3.26
N LEU A 212 13.93 -14.59 -3.51
CA LEU A 212 12.74 -14.66 -2.65
C LEU A 212 12.25 -16.11 -2.49
N HIS A 213 12.05 -16.82 -3.61
CA HIS A 213 11.61 -18.22 -3.58
C HIS A 213 12.66 -19.15 -2.98
N PHE A 214 13.94 -18.86 -3.19
CA PHE A 214 15.03 -19.64 -2.61
C PHE A 214 15.02 -19.55 -1.08
N GLN A 215 14.85 -18.34 -0.53
CA GLN A 215 14.70 -18.11 0.92
C GLN A 215 13.47 -18.82 1.49
N ALA A 216 12.36 -18.79 0.74
CA ALA A 216 11.13 -19.51 1.08
C ALA A 216 11.21 -21.04 0.87
N LYS A 217 12.37 -21.57 0.44
CA LYS A 217 12.59 -22.99 0.08
C LYS A 217 11.65 -23.52 -1.02
N ALA A 218 11.03 -22.63 -1.79
CA ALA A 218 10.27 -22.97 -2.98
C ALA A 218 11.23 -23.22 -4.16
N TYR A 219 12.04 -24.27 -4.04
CA TYR A 219 13.22 -24.50 -4.90
C TYR A 219 12.89 -24.62 -6.39
N GLN A 220 11.74 -25.19 -6.75
CA GLN A 220 11.32 -25.27 -8.15
C GLN A 220 11.12 -23.87 -8.75
N LYS A 221 10.31 -23.03 -8.09
CA LYS A 221 10.07 -21.64 -8.52
C LYS A 221 11.37 -20.84 -8.55
N ALA A 222 12.24 -21.03 -7.55
CA ALA A 222 13.54 -20.37 -7.49
C ALA A 222 14.42 -20.72 -8.69
N ALA A 223 14.57 -22.02 -9.00
CA ALA A 223 15.35 -22.48 -10.14
C ALA A 223 14.82 -21.93 -11.47
N GLU A 224 13.50 -21.97 -11.68
CA GLU A 224 12.85 -21.43 -12.88
C GLU A 224 13.10 -19.92 -13.03
N ALA A 225 12.98 -19.14 -11.95
CA ALA A 225 13.22 -17.70 -11.97
C ALA A 225 14.70 -17.36 -12.25
N TYR A 226 15.63 -18.08 -11.63
CA TYR A 226 17.06 -17.90 -11.91
C TYR A 226 17.42 -18.25 -13.37
N MET A 227 16.83 -19.31 -13.93
CA MET A 227 17.04 -19.64 -15.34
C MET A 227 16.49 -18.56 -16.27
N LYS A 228 15.31 -18.01 -15.96
CA LYS A 228 14.73 -16.90 -16.73
C LYS A 228 15.61 -15.66 -16.70
N THR A 229 16.19 -15.27 -15.56
CA THR A 229 17.10 -14.12 -15.52
C THR A 229 18.39 -14.35 -16.31
N VAL A 230 18.91 -15.59 -16.36
CA VAL A 230 20.06 -15.96 -17.21
C VAL A 230 19.73 -15.82 -18.69
N VAL A 231 18.55 -16.29 -19.12
CA VAL A 231 18.07 -16.11 -20.50
C VAL A 231 17.99 -14.61 -20.86
N LEU A 232 17.70 -13.76 -19.88
CA LEU A 232 17.66 -12.30 -20.04
C LEU A 232 19.03 -11.61 -19.86
N GLY A 233 20.12 -12.37 -19.75
CA GLY A 233 21.49 -11.84 -19.76
C GLY A 233 22.16 -11.70 -18.39
N THR A 234 21.59 -12.28 -17.33
CA THR A 234 22.32 -12.42 -16.05
C THR A 234 23.46 -13.45 -16.21
N PRO A 235 24.70 -13.14 -15.82
CA PRO A 235 25.81 -14.09 -15.94
C PRO A 235 25.50 -15.39 -15.19
N LYS A 236 25.60 -16.54 -15.86
CA LYS A 236 25.34 -17.86 -15.29
C LYS A 236 26.03 -18.08 -13.94
N GLU A 237 27.29 -17.65 -13.83
CA GLU A 237 28.09 -17.79 -12.61
C GLU A 237 27.50 -17.07 -11.39
N SER A 238 26.75 -16.00 -11.59
CA SER A 238 26.15 -15.22 -10.49
C SER A 238 25.02 -15.98 -9.77
N VAL A 239 24.34 -16.89 -10.47
CA VAL A 239 23.21 -17.67 -9.93
C VAL A 239 23.48 -19.17 -9.87
N ARG A 240 24.66 -19.62 -10.34
CA ARG A 240 25.05 -21.03 -10.46
C ARG A 240 24.83 -21.81 -9.18
N LYS A 241 25.35 -21.30 -8.07
CA LYS A 241 25.28 -21.96 -6.77
C LYS A 241 23.82 -22.12 -6.31
N ASN A 242 22.98 -21.11 -6.52
CA ASN A 242 21.60 -21.13 -6.06
C ASN A 242 20.77 -22.13 -6.90
N ILE A 243 20.98 -22.16 -8.23
CA ILE A 243 20.38 -23.18 -9.11
C ILE A 243 20.84 -24.58 -8.68
N GLN A 244 22.14 -24.77 -8.42
CA GLN A 244 22.67 -26.06 -7.99
C GLN A 244 22.05 -26.55 -6.69
N VAL A 245 21.94 -25.68 -5.68
CA VAL A 245 21.31 -26.03 -4.41
C VAL A 245 19.83 -26.36 -4.62
N ALA A 246 19.10 -25.54 -5.39
CA ALA A 246 17.68 -25.75 -5.65
C ALA A 246 17.42 -27.09 -6.38
N CYS A 247 18.16 -27.39 -7.46
CA CYS A 247 18.00 -28.63 -8.20
C CYS A 247 18.42 -29.86 -7.39
N ASN A 248 19.46 -29.76 -6.57
CA ASN A 248 19.86 -30.86 -5.67
C ASN A 248 18.79 -31.15 -4.61
N ALA A 249 18.18 -30.10 -4.03
CA ALA A 249 17.09 -30.26 -3.08
C ALA A 249 15.89 -30.96 -3.75
N LEU A 250 15.48 -30.52 -4.94
CA LEU A 250 14.39 -31.14 -5.70
C LEU A 250 14.68 -32.60 -6.08
N ALA A 251 15.94 -32.92 -6.42
CA ALA A 251 16.34 -34.28 -6.73
C ALA A 251 16.42 -35.21 -5.51
N ALA A 252 16.61 -34.64 -4.32
CA ALA A 252 16.62 -35.39 -3.05
C ALA A 252 15.20 -35.62 -2.51
N ASP A 253 14.30 -34.66 -2.70
CA ASP A 253 12.94 -34.69 -2.16
C ASP A 253 11.95 -35.52 -3.03
N THR A 254 12.31 -35.85 -4.27
CA THR A 254 11.45 -36.68 -5.13
C THR A 254 11.71 -38.18 -4.94
N GLU A 255 10.64 -38.94 -4.69
CA GLU A 255 10.67 -40.41 -4.68
C GLU A 255 10.81 -41.00 -6.09
N ASN A 256 10.63 -40.18 -7.14
CA ASN A 256 10.67 -40.58 -8.54
C ASN A 256 12.09 -40.43 -9.11
N SER A 257 12.75 -41.56 -9.34
CA SER A 257 14.12 -41.60 -9.88
C SER A 257 14.28 -40.91 -11.24
N LYS A 258 13.23 -40.85 -12.07
CA LYS A 258 13.26 -40.13 -13.36
C LYS A 258 13.22 -38.61 -13.17
N GLU A 259 12.48 -38.14 -12.18
CA GLU A 259 12.39 -36.72 -11.87
C GLU A 259 13.67 -36.22 -11.20
N ALA A 260 14.27 -37.01 -10.31
CA ALA A 260 15.59 -36.73 -9.77
C ALA A 260 16.66 -36.67 -10.87
N ALA A 261 16.61 -37.59 -11.85
CA ALA A 261 17.50 -37.56 -13.01
C ALA A 261 17.30 -36.29 -13.86
N ARG A 262 16.04 -35.87 -14.09
CA ARG A 262 15.73 -34.63 -14.80
C ARG A 262 16.35 -33.40 -14.13
N TRP A 263 16.22 -33.26 -12.81
CA TRP A 263 16.82 -32.12 -12.09
C TRP A 263 18.36 -32.11 -12.12
N ARG A 264 18.98 -33.29 -12.12
CA ARG A 264 20.44 -33.42 -12.31
C ARG A 264 20.86 -33.10 -13.75
N GLU A 265 20.07 -33.52 -14.72
CA GLU A 265 20.30 -33.23 -16.14
C GLU A 265 20.19 -31.73 -16.45
N VAL A 266 19.27 -31.02 -15.78
CA VAL A 266 19.20 -29.56 -15.84
C VAL A 266 20.53 -28.93 -15.42
N LEU A 267 21.22 -29.44 -14.39
CA LEU A 267 22.53 -28.91 -13.99
C LEU A 267 23.61 -29.16 -15.04
N ILE A 268 23.60 -30.32 -15.70
CA ILE A 268 24.57 -30.68 -16.74
C ILE A 268 24.34 -29.87 -18.02
N ASN A 269 23.09 -29.64 -18.40
CA ASN A 269 22.78 -28.93 -19.63
C ASN A 269 22.88 -27.41 -19.47
N PHE A 270 22.76 -26.90 -18.24
CA PHE A 270 22.78 -25.47 -17.97
C PHE A 270 24.18 -24.92 -17.67
N PHE A 271 25.11 -25.74 -17.18
CA PHE A 271 26.51 -25.38 -16.82
C PHE A 271 27.55 -26.22 -17.53
#